data_AF-A0A970NU87-F1
#
_entry.id   AF-A0A970NU87-F1
#
_cell.length_a   1.000
_cell.length_b   1.000
_cell.length_c   1.000
_cell.angle_alpha   90.00
_cell.angle_beta   90.00
_cell.angle_gamma   90.00
#
_symmetry.space_group_name_H-M   'P 1'
#
loop_
_entity.id
_entity.type
_entity.pdbx_description
1 polymer ?
#
loop_
_entity_poly.entity_id
_entity_poly.type
_entity_poly.pdbx_seq_one_letter_code
_entity_poly.pdbx_strand_id
1 'polypeptide(L)'
;MSNNQSVKDRLLSYIASKGMTKSAFGTSIGASKSFVDAIRSSISPEKIDKINEVYPDLNILWLLTGRQQMLVNNICGDMVQQNGCIESVKKVVGNISTTNTTNYFSGNGEKEDNIMNAMNKKLNIISEMSRSLLDRIVRIETELDERNKLNAKLLDMISEKDAQIKMLIDRIK
;
A
#
# COMPACT_ATOMS: atom_id res chain seq x y z
N MET A 1 -12.17 13.81 21.93
CA MET A 1 -11.07 13.33 22.79
C MET A 1 -9.98 12.77 21.89
N SER A 2 -8.87 13.49 21.75
CA SER A 2 -7.79 13.11 20.83
C SER A 2 -7.00 11.95 21.45
N ASN A 3 -7.19 10.75 20.91
CA ASN A 3 -6.58 9.51 21.38
C ASN A 3 -5.08 9.50 20.99
N ASN A 4 -4.26 10.26 21.72
CA ASN A 4 -2.81 10.29 21.51
C ASN A 4 -2.17 9.07 22.20
N GLN A 5 -2.38 7.88 21.61
CA GLN A 5 -1.82 6.63 22.12
C GLN A 5 -0.30 6.64 21.97
N SER A 6 0.42 6.32 23.05
CA SER A 6 1.89 6.25 23.03
C SER A 6 2.37 5.11 22.12
N VAL A 7 3.66 5.11 21.77
CA VAL A 7 4.29 3.98 21.04
C VAL A 7 4.04 2.65 21.78
N LYS A 8 4.04 2.68 23.12
CA LYS A 8 3.74 1.51 23.95
C LYS A 8 2.30 1.02 23.77
N ASP A 9 1.33 1.93 23.78
CA ASP A 9 -0.09 1.57 23.62
C ASP A 9 -0.37 0.98 22.22
N ARG A 10 0.28 1.53 21.19
CA ARG A 10 0.20 1.00 19.83
C ARG A 10 0.81 -0.39 19.74
N LEU A 11 1.96 -0.61 20.37
CA LEU A 11 2.58 -1.92 20.43
C LEU A 11 1.70 -2.94 21.17
N LEU A 12 1.07 -2.54 22.28
CA LEU A 12 0.12 -3.39 23.01
C LEU A 12 -1.11 -3.76 22.18
N SER A 13 -1.62 -2.81 21.40
CA SER A 13 -2.76 -3.05 20.48
C SER A 13 -2.40 -4.10 19.42
N TYR A 14 -1.20 -4.01 18.84
CA TYR A 14 -0.71 -5.00 17.90
C TYR A 14 -0.52 -6.38 18.54
N ILE A 15 0.14 -6.45 19.69
CA ILE A 15 0.36 -7.68 20.47
C ILE A 15 -0.98 -8.37 20.78
N ALA A 16 -1.98 -7.60 21.21
CA ALA A 16 -3.33 -8.10 21.47
C ALA A 16 -4.01 -8.64 20.21
N SER A 17 -3.86 -7.95 19.07
CA SER A 17 -4.43 -8.40 17.78
C SER A 17 -3.87 -9.73 17.30
N LYS A 18 -2.63 -10.05 17.68
CA LYS A 18 -1.96 -11.32 17.38
C LYS A 18 -2.25 -12.43 18.38
N GLY A 19 -2.99 -12.14 19.46
CA GLY A 19 -3.27 -13.11 20.52
C GLY A 19 -2.04 -13.56 21.30
N MET A 20 -0.97 -12.75 21.34
CA MET A 20 0.29 -13.10 22.01
C MET A 20 0.49 -12.31 23.30
N THR A 21 1.33 -12.82 24.20
CA THR A 21 1.70 -12.12 25.44
C THR A 21 2.84 -11.13 25.20
N LYS A 22 2.95 -10.09 26.04
CA LYS A 22 4.06 -9.13 26.00
C LYS A 22 5.43 -9.79 26.10
N SER A 23 5.56 -10.81 26.95
CA SER A 23 6.81 -11.54 27.13
C SER A 23 7.16 -12.37 25.90
N ALA A 24 6.17 -13.01 25.26
CA ALA A 24 6.36 -13.76 24.03
C ALA A 24 6.85 -12.84 22.90
N PHE A 25 6.25 -11.66 22.77
CA PHE A 25 6.70 -10.63 21.84
C PHE A 25 8.14 -10.17 22.14
N GLY A 26 8.47 -9.90 23.41
CA GLY A 26 9.83 -9.51 23.80
C GLY A 26 10.86 -10.57 23.41
N THR A 27 10.58 -11.84 23.70
CA THR A 27 11.47 -12.96 23.36
C THR A 27 11.59 -13.20 21.86
N SER A 28 10.51 -13.05 21.07
CA SER A 28 10.54 -13.31 19.62
C SER A 28 11.46 -12.34 18.86
N ILE A 29 11.58 -11.09 19.31
CA ILE A 29 12.48 -10.09 18.70
C ILE A 29 13.89 -10.09 19.32
N GLY A 30 14.22 -11.07 20.17
CA GLY A 30 15.51 -11.14 20.86
C GLY A 30 15.69 -10.06 21.94
N ALA A 31 14.61 -9.58 22.55
CA ALA A 31 14.62 -8.64 23.66
C ALA A 31 14.27 -9.32 25.01
N SER A 32 14.33 -8.56 26.10
CA SER A 32 13.94 -9.06 27.42
C SER A 32 12.41 -9.27 27.52
N LYS A 33 11.97 -10.15 28.40
CA LYS A 33 10.53 -10.39 28.67
C LYS A 33 9.79 -9.13 29.14
N SER A 34 10.51 -8.18 29.72
CA SER A 34 10.01 -6.89 30.22
C SER A 34 10.13 -5.76 29.20
N PHE A 35 10.59 -6.04 27.97
CA PHE A 35 10.86 -5.03 26.94
C PHE A 35 9.68 -4.08 26.72
N VAL A 36 8.48 -4.62 26.47
CA VAL A 36 7.28 -3.81 26.20
C VAL A 36 6.94 -2.89 27.38
N ASP A 37 7.16 -3.36 28.61
CA ASP A 37 6.88 -2.56 29.80
C ASP A 37 7.93 -1.45 30.01
N ALA A 38 9.17 -1.67 29.56
CA ALA A 38 10.28 -0.72 29.66
C ALA A 38 10.20 0.45 28.66
N ILE A 39 9.33 0.38 27.64
CA ILE A 39 9.13 1.47 26.67
C ILE A 39 8.54 2.70 27.38
N ARG A 40 9.24 3.84 27.31
CA ARG A 40 8.80 5.11 27.88
C ARG A 40 8.34 6.10 26.82
N SER A 41 9.24 6.51 25.93
CA SER A 41 9.00 7.55 24.93
C SER A 41 9.24 7.06 23.51
N SER A 42 10.27 6.24 23.30
CA SER A 42 10.65 5.70 22.00
C SER A 42 11.21 4.27 22.12
N ILE A 43 11.35 3.61 20.97
CA ILE A 43 12.03 2.32 20.80
C ILE A 43 13.35 2.61 20.07
N SER A 44 14.43 1.93 20.46
CA SER A 44 15.73 2.10 19.81
C SER A 44 15.70 1.57 18.36
N PRO A 45 16.47 2.17 17.43
CA PRO A 45 16.51 1.73 16.03
C PRO A 45 16.78 0.24 15.86
N GLU A 46 17.77 -0.30 16.59
CA GLU A 46 18.09 -1.74 16.59
C GLU A 46 16.87 -2.63 16.89
N LYS A 47 16.01 -2.21 17.83
CA LYS A 47 14.81 -2.96 18.18
C LYS A 47 13.69 -2.75 17.16
N ILE A 48 13.61 -1.58 16.52
CA ILE A 48 12.70 -1.37 15.39
C ILE A 48 13.05 -2.29 14.22
N ASP A 49 14.34 -2.40 13.89
CA ASP A 49 14.79 -3.29 12.81
C ASP A 49 14.43 -4.74 13.11
N LYS A 50 14.64 -5.19 14.36
CA LYS A 50 14.23 -6.53 14.79
C LYS A 50 12.72 -6.75 14.79
N ILE A 51 11.94 -5.73 15.15
CA ILE A 51 10.48 -5.80 15.06
C ILE A 51 10.06 -5.95 13.60
N ASN A 52 10.65 -5.18 12.68
CA ASN A 52 10.32 -5.23 11.25
C ASN A 52 10.72 -6.57 10.60
N GLU A 53 11.84 -7.16 11.03
CA GLU A 53 12.32 -8.47 10.58
C GLU A 53 11.37 -9.60 11.01
N VAL A 54 10.89 -9.58 12.26
CA VAL A 54 10.05 -10.65 12.84
C VAL A 54 8.57 -10.46 12.52
N TYR A 55 8.12 -9.21 12.37
CA TYR A 55 6.73 -8.82 12.16
C TYR A 55 6.58 -7.93 10.93
N PRO A 56 6.81 -8.46 9.72
CA PRO A 56 6.75 -7.68 8.48
C PRO A 56 5.35 -7.17 8.14
N ASP A 57 4.32 -7.70 8.79
CA ASP A 57 2.95 -7.24 8.66
C ASP A 57 2.62 -6.02 9.54
N LEU A 58 3.48 -5.67 10.50
CA LEU A 58 3.32 -4.47 11.32
C LEU A 58 3.86 -3.24 10.59
N ASN A 59 3.02 -2.22 10.42
CA ASN A 59 3.46 -0.95 9.86
C ASN A 59 4.31 -0.18 10.89
N ILE A 60 5.62 -0.11 10.67
CA ILE A 60 6.57 0.62 11.53
C ILE A 60 6.25 2.11 11.59
N LEU A 61 5.79 2.71 10.49
CA LEU A 61 5.42 4.12 10.48
C LEU A 61 4.21 4.38 11.38
N TRP A 62 3.25 3.47 11.40
CA TRP A 62 2.13 3.52 12.34
C TRP A 62 2.58 3.35 13.79
N LEU A 63 3.47 2.40 14.07
CA LEU A 63 4.01 2.18 15.40
C LEU A 63 4.68 3.44 15.97
N LEU A 64 5.51 4.12 15.17
CA LEU A 64 6.29 5.28 15.60
C LEU A 64 5.47 6.57 15.65
N THR A 65 4.60 6.79 14.66
CA THR A 65 3.91 8.09 14.48
C THR A 65 2.44 8.09 14.89
N GLY A 66 1.82 6.91 14.98
CA GLY A 66 0.38 6.74 15.18
C GLY A 66 -0.46 7.11 13.96
N ARG A 67 0.15 7.36 12.81
CA ARG A 67 -0.52 7.67 11.54
C ARG A 67 -0.62 6.41 10.68
N GLN A 68 -1.56 6.38 9.74
CA GLN A 68 -1.84 5.23 8.86
C GLN A 68 -2.50 4.03 9.56
N GLN A 69 -2.50 2.87 8.91
CA GLN A 69 -3.05 1.61 9.40
C GLN A 69 -2.00 0.80 10.15
N MET A 70 -2.43 0.07 11.18
CA MET A 70 -1.57 -0.78 12.01
C MET A 70 -0.87 -1.88 11.21
N LEU A 71 -1.62 -2.54 10.33
CA LEU A 71 -1.08 -3.62 9.51
C LEU A 71 -0.74 -3.08 8.12
N VAL A 72 0.37 -3.57 7.57
CA VAL A 72 0.66 -3.43 6.16
C VAL A 72 -0.27 -4.39 5.43
N ASN A 73 -1.27 -3.84 4.75
CA ASN A 73 -2.01 -4.63 3.78
C ASN A 73 -1.04 -4.96 2.65
N ASN A 74 -0.45 -6.14 2.69
CA ASN A 74 0.04 -6.78 1.48
C ASN A 74 -1.19 -7.12 0.63
N ILE A 75 -1.81 -6.10 0.03
CA ILE A 75 -2.48 -6.32 -1.25
C ILE A 75 -1.33 -6.76 -2.15
N CYS A 76 -1.30 -8.06 -2.40
CA CYS A 76 -0.34 -8.77 -3.21
C CYS A 76 0.21 -7.90 -4.35
N GLY A 77 1.50 -7.56 -4.23
CA GLY A 77 2.33 -7.23 -5.39
C GLY A 77 2.61 -8.45 -6.28
N ASP A 78 1.95 -9.59 -6.02
CA ASP A 78 1.89 -10.75 -6.89
C ASP A 78 0.45 -10.94 -7.41
N MET A 79 0.13 -10.17 -8.45
CA MET A 79 -0.79 -10.60 -9.51
C MET A 79 -0.07 -10.46 -10.85
N VAL A 80 1.10 -11.11 -10.98
CA VAL A 80 1.66 -11.50 -12.27
C VAL A 80 1.98 -12.99 -12.20
N GLN A 81 0.96 -13.83 -12.42
CA GLN A 81 1.10 -15.18 -13.00
C GLN A 81 -0.29 -15.80 -13.25
N GLN A 82 -0.79 -15.64 -14.48
CA GLN A 82 -1.68 -16.63 -15.08
C GLN A 82 -1.17 -17.13 -16.45
N ASN A 83 0.14 -17.05 -16.70
CA ASN A 83 0.75 -17.68 -17.88
C ASN A 83 1.34 -19.08 -17.58
N GLY A 84 1.08 -19.63 -16.39
CA GLY A 84 1.55 -20.95 -15.96
C GLY A 84 0.55 -22.10 -16.12
N CYS A 85 -0.51 -21.95 -16.94
CA CYS A 85 -1.46 -23.05 -17.19
C CYS A 85 -1.85 -23.21 -18.67
N ILE A 86 -1.01 -22.75 -19.61
CA ILE A 86 -1.36 -22.79 -21.05
C ILE A 86 -1.39 -24.24 -21.60
N GLU A 87 -0.58 -25.16 -21.05
CA GLU A 87 -0.51 -26.53 -21.56
C GLU A 87 -1.70 -27.41 -21.13
N SER A 88 -2.38 -27.07 -20.03
CA SER A 88 -3.63 -27.74 -19.63
C SER A 88 -4.86 -27.15 -20.34
N VAL A 89 -4.77 -25.91 -20.84
CA VAL A 89 -5.86 -25.21 -21.52
C VAL A 89 -6.13 -25.76 -22.92
N LYS A 90 -5.12 -26.21 -23.68
CA LYS A 90 -5.37 -26.82 -25.01
C LYS A 90 -6.23 -28.08 -24.98
N LYS A 91 -6.27 -28.82 -23.86
CA LYS A 91 -7.23 -29.92 -23.65
C LYS A 91 -8.63 -29.45 -23.20
N VAL A 92 -8.75 -28.23 -22.68
CA VAL A 92 -10.00 -27.64 -22.18
C VAL A 92 -10.73 -26.83 -23.26
N VAL A 93 -10.04 -26.22 -24.22
CA VAL A 93 -10.69 -25.43 -25.30
C VAL A 93 -11.63 -26.27 -26.17
N GLY A 94 -11.47 -27.61 -26.21
CA GLY A 94 -12.43 -28.51 -26.85
C GLY A 94 -13.75 -28.72 -26.11
N ASN A 95 -13.87 -28.28 -24.85
CA ASN A 95 -15.03 -28.55 -23.97
C ASN A 95 -15.71 -27.29 -23.40
N ILE A 96 -15.26 -26.06 -23.74
CA ILE A 96 -15.94 -24.82 -23.32
C ILE A 96 -17.11 -24.53 -24.27
N SER A 97 -18.13 -25.37 -24.20
CA SER A 97 -19.49 -25.00 -24.63
C SER A 97 -20.58 -25.48 -23.67
N THR A 98 -20.26 -26.19 -22.58
CA THR A 98 -21.31 -26.70 -21.69
C THR A 98 -20.83 -26.82 -20.22
N THR A 99 -21.57 -26.18 -19.30
CA THR A 99 -21.79 -26.48 -17.86
C THR A 99 -20.77 -26.10 -16.75
N ASN A 100 -21.17 -25.11 -15.91
CA ASN A 100 -21.30 -25.11 -14.42
C ASN A 100 -20.82 -23.79 -13.77
N THR A 101 -21.68 -22.91 -13.25
CA THR A 101 -22.34 -23.10 -11.93
C THR A 101 -23.57 -22.20 -11.76
N THR A 102 -24.75 -22.78 -11.90
CA THR A 102 -25.98 -22.41 -11.16
C THR A 102 -26.83 -23.66 -11.00
N ASN A 103 -26.49 -24.45 -9.99
CA ASN A 103 -27.38 -25.48 -9.43
C ASN A 103 -27.28 -25.39 -7.90
N TYR A 104 -27.93 -24.37 -7.35
CA TYR A 104 -28.45 -24.37 -5.99
C TYR A 104 -29.91 -23.89 -6.08
N PHE A 105 -30.81 -24.87 -6.12
CA PHE A 105 -32.23 -24.86 -5.73
C PHE A 105 -33.18 -23.76 -6.25
N SER A 106 -34.09 -24.24 -7.10
CA SER A 106 -35.49 -23.82 -7.35
C SER A 106 -36.13 -22.87 -6.32
N GLY A 107 -36.60 -21.68 -6.75
CA GLY A 107 -37.60 -20.90 -6.01
C GLY A 107 -37.76 -19.40 -6.36
N ASN A 108 -38.72 -19.10 -7.25
CA ASN A 108 -39.53 -17.85 -7.35
C ASN A 108 -38.84 -16.53 -7.81
N GLY A 109 -38.94 -16.26 -9.12
CA GLY A 109 -38.31 -15.17 -9.88
C GLY A 109 -38.88 -13.74 -9.73
N GLU A 110 -39.12 -13.25 -8.52
CA GLU A 110 -39.39 -11.81 -8.28
C GLU A 110 -38.31 -11.11 -7.44
N LYS A 111 -37.49 -11.86 -6.69
CA LYS A 111 -36.41 -11.30 -5.84
C LYS A 111 -35.06 -11.25 -6.55
N GLU A 112 -34.87 -12.04 -7.59
CA GLU A 112 -33.60 -12.24 -8.30
C GLU A 112 -33.24 -11.05 -9.20
N ASP A 113 -34.23 -10.48 -9.90
CA ASP A 113 -34.06 -9.29 -10.73
C ASP A 113 -33.59 -8.07 -9.92
N ASN A 114 -34.06 -7.95 -8.68
CA ASN A 114 -33.63 -6.88 -7.77
C ASN A 114 -32.17 -7.03 -7.31
N ILE A 115 -31.70 -8.27 -7.11
CA ILE A 115 -30.32 -8.54 -6.69
C ILE A 115 -29.34 -8.31 -7.84
N MET A 116 -29.65 -8.79 -9.04
CA MET A 116 -28.83 -8.59 -10.24
C MET A 116 -28.77 -7.11 -10.64
N ASN A 117 -29.89 -6.40 -10.58
CA ASN A 117 -29.93 -4.96 -10.83
C ASN A 117 -29.11 -4.17 -9.78
N ALA A 118 -29.19 -4.55 -8.50
CA ALA A 118 -28.37 -3.95 -7.45
C ALA A 118 -26.86 -4.22 -7.63
N MET A 119 -26.49 -5.43 -8.05
CA MET A 119 -25.09 -5.77 -8.36
C MET A 119 -24.58 -5.02 -9.59
N ASN A 120 -25.35 -4.96 -10.68
CA ASN A 120 -24.99 -4.22 -11.88
C ASN A 120 -24.85 -2.71 -11.60
N LYS A 121 -25.72 -2.14 -10.74
CA LYS A 121 -25.59 -0.75 -10.29
C LYS A 121 -24.31 -0.51 -9.51
N LYS A 122 -23.95 -1.42 -8.59
CA LYS A 122 -22.67 -1.36 -7.85
C LYS A 122 -21.48 -1.49 -8.80
N LEU A 123 -21.54 -2.38 -9.79
CA LEU A 123 -20.49 -2.59 -10.78
C LEU A 123 -20.29 -1.35 -11.66
N ASN A 124 -21.38 -0.67 -12.05
CA ASN A 124 -21.28 0.54 -12.85
C ASN A 124 -20.64 1.70 -12.06
N ILE A 125 -21.02 1.89 -10.80
CA ILE A 125 -20.40 2.90 -9.91
C ILE A 125 -18.89 2.62 -9.75
N ILE A 126 -18.51 1.37 -9.51
CA ILE A 126 -17.10 0.98 -9.41
C ILE A 126 -16.38 1.28 -10.73
N SER A 127 -16.99 0.96 -11.86
CA SER A 127 -16.41 1.22 -13.19
C SER A 127 -16.23 2.71 -13.48
N GLU A 128 -17.20 3.54 -13.10
CA GLU A 128 -17.12 5.00 -13.22
C GLU A 128 -16.03 5.59 -12.32
N MET A 129 -15.96 5.13 -11.07
CA MET A 129 -14.92 5.55 -10.14
C MET A 129 -13.53 5.17 -10.66
N SER A 130 -13.36 3.96 -11.21
CA SER A 130 -12.10 3.54 -11.83
C SER A 130 -11.70 4.43 -13.01
N ARG A 131 -12.66 4.81 -13.88
CA ARG A 131 -12.38 5.75 -14.99
C ARG A 131 -11.97 7.13 -14.46
N SER A 132 -12.67 7.65 -13.45
CA SER A 132 -12.33 8.94 -12.85
C SER A 132 -10.95 8.95 -12.21
N LEU A 133 -10.56 7.85 -11.55
CA LEU A 133 -9.23 7.71 -10.96
C LEU A 133 -8.14 7.67 -12.04
N LEU A 134 -8.33 6.91 -13.13
CA LEU A 134 -7.39 6.85 -14.25
C LEU A 134 -7.19 8.22 -14.90
N ASP A 135 -8.28 8.92 -15.17
CA ASP A 135 -8.25 10.26 -15.74
C ASP A 135 -7.51 11.27 -14.84
N ARG A 136 -7.64 11.13 -13.51
CA ARG A 136 -6.87 11.93 -12.56
C ARG A 136 -5.38 11.55 -12.53
N ILE A 137 -5.05 10.27 -12.63
CA ILE A 137 -3.66 9.81 -12.71
C ILE A 137 -2.97 10.41 -13.94
N VAL A 138 -3.60 10.31 -15.12
CA VAL A 138 -3.05 10.84 -16.37
C VAL A 138 -2.80 12.34 -16.29
N ARG A 139 -3.72 13.10 -15.69
CA ARG A 139 -3.52 14.54 -15.47
C ARG A 139 -2.33 14.85 -14.58
N ILE A 140 -2.17 14.11 -13.48
CA ILE A 140 -1.06 14.31 -12.54
C ILE A 140 0.27 13.98 -13.23
N GLU A 141 0.32 12.90 -14.00
CA GLU A 141 1.52 12.52 -14.76
C GLU A 141 1.91 13.61 -15.77
N THR A 142 0.94 14.15 -16.49
CA THR A 142 1.17 15.25 -17.45
C THR A 142 1.73 16.50 -16.74
N GLU A 143 1.14 16.89 -15.62
CA GLU A 143 1.60 18.05 -14.84
C GLU A 143 3.01 17.83 -14.27
N LEU A 144 3.34 16.59 -13.89
CA LEU A 144 4.67 16.23 -13.41
C LEU A 144 5.72 16.35 -14.52
N ASP A 145 5.40 15.90 -15.73
CA ASP A 145 6.29 16.01 -16.90
C ASP A 145 6.55 17.48 -17.28
N GLU A 146 5.52 18.32 -17.26
CA GLU A 146 5.65 19.75 -17.49
C GLU A 146 6.56 20.42 -16.45
N ARG A 147 6.38 20.09 -15.16
CA ARG A 147 7.25 20.57 -14.09
C ARG A 147 8.70 20.11 -14.27
N ASN A 148 8.92 18.85 -14.64
CA ASN A 148 10.26 18.32 -14.88
C ASN A 148 10.96 19.05 -16.04
N LYS A 149 10.22 19.34 -17.13
CA LYS A 149 10.74 20.13 -18.24
C LYS A 149 11.09 21.56 -17.84
N LEU A 150 10.26 22.19 -17.00
CA LEU A 150 10.54 23.53 -16.48
C LEU A 150 11.78 23.54 -15.58
N ASN A 151 11.94 22.54 -14.71
CA ASN A 151 13.10 22.40 -13.85
C ASN A 151 14.40 22.21 -14.66
N ALA A 152 14.37 21.41 -15.72
CA ALA A 152 15.52 21.26 -16.62
C ALA A 152 15.91 22.62 -17.23
N LYS A 153 14.93 23.39 -17.73
CA LYS A 153 15.19 24.74 -18.28
C LYS A 153 15.74 25.71 -17.23
N LEU A 154 15.29 25.61 -15.98
CA LEU A 154 15.81 26.43 -14.89
C LEU A 154 17.27 26.10 -14.58
N LEU A 155 17.63 24.82 -14.56
CA LEU A 155 19.02 24.38 -14.38
C LEU A 155 19.93 24.92 -15.47
N ASP A 156 19.49 24.90 -16.73
CA ASP A 156 20.24 25.47 -17.85
C ASP A 156 20.49 26.98 -17.66
N MET A 157 19.46 27.74 -17.25
CA MET A 157 19.59 29.17 -16.96
C MET A 157 20.53 29.46 -15.79
N ILE A 158 20.50 28.64 -14.73
CA ILE A 158 21.40 28.80 -13.58
C ILE A 158 22.85 28.55 -14.02
N SER A 159 23.09 27.47 -14.77
CA SER A 159 24.42 27.14 -15.32
C SER A 159 24.98 28.27 -16.18
N GLU A 160 24.14 28.88 -17.03
CA GLU A 160 24.55 30.03 -17.84
C GLU A 160 24.88 31.26 -16.98
N LYS A 161 24.11 31.51 -15.92
CA LYS A 161 24.39 32.60 -14.98
C LYS A 161 25.67 32.37 -14.19
N ASP A 162 25.94 31.15 -13.75
CA ASP A 162 27.19 30.78 -13.07
C ASP A 162 28.40 31.00 -13.98
N ALA A 163 28.29 30.66 -15.27
CA ALA A 163 29.34 30.93 -16.26
C ALA A 163 29.59 32.44 -16.44
N GLN A 164 28.53 33.25 -16.53
CA GLN A 164 28.64 34.72 -16.63
C GLN A 164 29.32 35.31 -15.38
N ILE A 165 28.94 34.84 -14.19
CA ILE A 165 29.54 35.28 -12.92
C ILE A 165 31.03 34.95 -12.90
N LYS A 166 31.41 33.73 -13.30
CA LYS A 166 32.81 33.30 -13.36
C LYS A 166 33.65 34.21 -14.28
N MET A 167 33.14 34.52 -15.47
CA MET A 167 33.81 35.43 -16.41
C MET A 167 33.98 36.85 -15.84
N LEU A 168 33.00 37.36 -15.10
CA LEU A 168 33.09 38.68 -14.46
C LEU A 168 34.11 38.69 -13.32
N ILE A 169 34.17 37.63 -12.51
CA ILE A 169 35.16 37.48 -11.44
C ILE A 169 36.58 37.46 -12.04
N ASP A 170 36.79 36.71 -13.13
CA ASP A 170 38.10 36.62 -13.79
C ASP A 170 38.55 37.95 -14.41
N ARG A 171 37.62 38.88 -14.71
CA ARG A 171 37.94 40.22 -15.23
C ARG A 171 38.33 41.23 -14.14
N ILE A 172 37.98 40.98 -12.89
CA ILE A 172 38.24 41.87 -11.74
C ILE A 172 39.58 41.53 -11.06
N LYS A 173 40.13 40.34 -11.32
CA LYS A 173 41.48 39.92 -10.91
C LYS A 173 42.52 40.35 -11.94
#